data_AF-A0A142WXC3-F1
#
_entry.id   AF-A0A142WXC3-F1
#
_cell.length_a   1.000
_cell.length_b   1.000
_cell.length_c   1.000
_cell.angle_alpha   90.00
_cell.angle_beta   90.00
_cell.angle_gamma   90.00
#
_symmetry.space_group_name_H-M   'P 1'
#
loop_
_entity.id
_entity.type
_entity.pdbx_description
1 polymer ?
#
loop_
_entity_poly.entity_id
_entity_poly.type
_entity_poly.pdbx_seq_one_letter_code
_entity_poly.pdbx_strand_id
1 'polypeptide(L)'
;MEGFCREVAARLPLAQAVMRLFRWICEEEFLAEVFRQHRGRSYEKLLTFPQMVQLVCDALLQHHGSVRQSFARAKEEGEIDCGIHSVYRKLADLPLSLSMGFFHETTKRLQQVFPQEVNYCPIPPSLGEFEILCHDGKTIKHVQKRLKVLQGISGSLLGGRLVVSQSYRTGMAVALSASEDGESGETRLLPEALRQTREVIARTRLHVCDRGYCGSPQMNACQEHGDHFFLRFHKQRLAFHENGDWEPAEGMDRYGRSYTEDWGWLGGPDHPERRPVRRIQLHRPGIKDELILLTDLEDPDQYPADDLLEAYLKRWNIERMFQQVTEVFSLESLIGSSPKATVFQASFCFLLYNLIQVLRAYIAEGQEIESVETISSELLFVDVHRQLNGWTELLDVSQTVDQLPPLMSVSDVIDHLRELLGTRWTDRWWKSPSNTHRSAKVKAKKPVRGGHAAVFRILQTQKVRRKT
;
A
#
# COMPACT_ATOMS: atom_id res chain seq x y z
N MET A 1 22.51 15.41 31.76
CA MET A 1 22.05 15.52 30.37
C MET A 1 21.78 14.15 29.78
N GLU A 2 22.77 13.25 29.75
CA GLU A 2 22.65 11.89 29.19
C GLU A 2 21.52 11.04 29.81
N GLY A 3 21.26 11.16 31.13
CA GLY A 3 20.14 10.48 31.78
C GLY A 3 18.76 10.99 31.33
N PHE A 4 18.64 12.29 31.01
CA PHE A 4 17.40 12.87 30.48
C PHE A 4 17.14 12.38 29.05
N CYS A 5 18.17 12.40 28.18
CA CYS A 5 18.03 11.93 26.80
C CYS A 5 17.60 10.45 26.73
N ARG A 6 18.19 9.60 27.57
CA ARG A 6 17.79 8.19 27.69
C ARG A 6 16.34 8.01 28.15
N GLU A 7 15.89 8.78 29.14
CA GLU A 7 14.52 8.72 29.62
C GLU A 7 13.52 9.19 28.56
N VAL A 8 13.83 10.25 27.82
CA VAL A 8 13.01 10.72 26.70
C VAL A 8 12.90 9.63 25.63
N ALA A 9 14.03 9.05 25.21
CA ALA A 9 14.04 7.99 24.21
C ALA A 9 13.20 6.77 24.64
N ALA A 10 13.35 6.33 25.90
CA ALA A 10 12.60 5.21 26.46
C ALA A 10 11.08 5.45 26.51
N ARG A 11 10.64 6.71 26.63
CA ARG A 11 9.22 7.09 26.64
C ARG A 11 8.61 7.30 25.26
N LEU A 12 9.43 7.31 24.22
CA LEU A 12 9.02 7.53 22.83
C LEU A 12 9.38 6.32 21.94
N PRO A 13 8.94 5.09 22.29
CA PRO A 13 9.38 3.86 21.62
C PRO A 13 8.93 3.77 20.15
N LEU A 14 7.80 4.37 19.78
CA LEU A 14 7.32 4.38 18.39
C LEU A 14 8.17 5.31 17.52
N ALA A 15 8.52 6.49 18.04
CA ALA A 15 9.44 7.39 17.35
C ALA A 15 10.81 6.74 17.18
N GLN A 16 11.33 6.14 18.26
CA GLN A 16 12.60 5.42 18.23
C GLN A 16 12.58 4.28 17.19
N ALA A 17 11.52 3.46 17.18
CA ALA A 17 11.38 2.37 16.21
C ALA A 17 11.35 2.89 14.76
N VAL A 18 10.55 3.94 14.47
CA VAL A 18 10.49 4.53 13.12
C VAL A 18 11.83 5.14 12.72
N MET A 19 12.47 5.94 13.57
CA MET A 19 13.74 6.59 13.25
C MET A 19 14.85 5.58 13.02
N ARG A 20 14.94 4.52 13.84
CA ARG A 20 15.92 3.45 13.65
C ARG A 20 15.67 2.67 12.38
N LEU A 21 14.43 2.25 12.17
CA LEU A 21 14.08 1.49 10.99
C LEU A 21 14.32 2.31 9.73
N PHE A 22 13.91 3.58 9.71
CA PHE A 22 14.17 4.52 8.62
C PHE A 22 15.67 4.72 8.38
N ARG A 23 16.46 4.98 9.43
CA ARG A 23 17.93 5.11 9.31
C ARG A 23 18.58 3.85 8.74
N TRP A 24 18.08 2.67 9.08
CA TRP A 24 18.60 1.41 8.56
C TRP A 24 18.24 1.20 7.08
N ILE A 25 16.99 1.45 6.67
CA ILE A 25 16.58 1.28 5.27
C ILE A 25 17.08 2.41 4.36
N CYS A 26 17.38 3.59 4.90
CA CYS A 26 17.81 4.78 4.18
C CYS A 26 19.24 5.19 4.57
N GLU A 27 20.08 4.22 4.94
CA GLU A 27 21.49 4.45 5.26
C GLU A 27 22.22 5.11 4.06
N GLU A 28 23.16 6.03 4.34
CA GLU A 28 23.69 6.95 3.34
C GLU A 28 24.46 6.25 2.21
N GLU A 29 25.34 5.29 2.55
CA GLU A 29 26.11 4.51 1.57
C GLU A 29 25.18 3.67 0.70
N PHE A 30 24.15 3.07 1.31
CA PHE A 30 23.11 2.36 0.59
C PHE A 30 22.35 3.26 -0.38
N LEU A 31 21.88 4.42 0.06
CA LEU A 31 21.18 5.36 -0.83
C LEU A 31 22.10 5.87 -1.95
N ALA A 32 23.39 6.02 -1.69
CA ALA A 32 24.38 6.33 -2.72
C ALA A 32 24.52 5.19 -3.76
N GLU A 33 24.48 3.93 -3.33
CA GLU A 33 24.44 2.77 -4.25
C GLU A 33 23.14 2.74 -5.07
N VAL A 34 21.98 2.91 -4.43
CA VAL A 34 20.68 3.02 -5.11
C VAL A 34 20.72 4.12 -6.17
N PHE A 35 21.29 5.28 -5.83
CA PHE A 35 21.49 6.35 -6.79
C PHE A 35 22.39 5.91 -7.94
N ARG A 36 23.57 5.33 -7.68
CA ARG A 36 24.49 4.88 -8.74
C ARG A 36 23.83 3.92 -9.72
N GLN A 37 23.01 2.99 -9.22
CA GLN A 37 22.32 1.98 -10.05
C GLN A 37 21.15 2.58 -10.85
N HIS A 38 20.36 3.47 -10.25
CA HIS A 38 19.07 3.87 -10.81
C HIS A 38 18.99 5.33 -11.30
N ARG A 39 20.05 6.13 -11.12
CA ARG A 39 20.05 7.58 -11.41
C ARG A 39 19.66 7.97 -12.82
N GLY A 40 19.80 7.10 -13.81
CA GLY A 40 19.61 7.44 -15.22
C GLY A 40 20.44 8.69 -15.59
N ARG A 41 19.76 9.76 -16.01
CA ARG A 41 20.39 11.06 -16.34
C ARG A 41 20.55 12.03 -15.16
N SER A 42 20.11 11.64 -13.96
CA SER A 42 20.27 12.45 -12.74
C SER A 42 21.73 12.55 -12.33
N TYR A 43 22.08 13.65 -11.67
CA TYR A 43 23.42 13.95 -11.19
C TYR A 43 23.41 14.49 -9.76
N GLU A 44 24.58 14.46 -9.14
CA GLU A 44 24.86 15.04 -7.83
C GLU A 44 25.96 16.09 -7.99
N LYS A 45 25.80 17.23 -7.31
CA LYS A 45 26.82 18.28 -7.25
C LYS A 45 26.90 18.85 -5.84
N LEU A 46 25.90 19.64 -5.46
CA LEU A 46 25.78 20.21 -4.11
C LEU A 46 24.69 19.55 -3.26
N LEU A 47 23.78 18.81 -3.90
CA LEU A 47 22.69 18.10 -3.25
C LEU A 47 22.78 16.64 -3.64
N THR A 48 23.07 15.77 -2.68
CA THR A 48 23.10 14.32 -2.86
C THR A 48 21.68 13.75 -2.81
N PHE A 49 21.52 12.52 -3.29
CA PHE A 49 20.26 11.77 -3.19
C PHE A 49 19.91 11.44 -1.73
N PRO A 50 20.83 10.98 -0.86
CA PRO A 50 20.58 10.85 0.58
C PRO A 50 20.03 12.13 1.23
N GLN A 51 20.69 13.28 1.01
CA GLN A 51 20.21 14.58 1.53
C GLN A 51 18.79 14.92 1.03
N MET A 52 18.49 14.62 -0.23
CA MET A 52 17.17 14.85 -0.79
C MET A 52 16.09 13.92 -0.20
N VAL A 53 16.43 12.65 0.04
CA VAL A 53 15.55 11.69 0.73
C VAL A 53 15.25 12.17 2.14
N GLN A 54 16.27 12.63 2.88
CA GLN A 54 16.11 13.18 4.23
C GLN A 54 15.21 14.43 4.25
N LEU A 55 15.44 15.39 3.35
CA LEU A 55 14.57 16.57 3.22
C LEU A 55 13.10 16.22 2.96
N VAL A 56 12.84 15.23 2.12
CA VAL A 56 11.46 14.79 1.84
C VAL A 56 10.87 14.05 3.05
N CYS A 57 11.68 13.27 3.77
CA CYS A 57 11.31 12.64 5.03
C CYS A 57 10.82 13.67 6.04
N ASP A 58 11.64 14.68 6.34
CA ASP A 58 11.34 15.70 7.33
C ASP A 58 10.16 16.56 6.90
N ALA A 59 10.07 16.87 5.61
CA ALA A 59 8.91 17.57 5.06
C ALA A 59 7.62 16.81 5.34
N LEU A 60 7.58 15.50 5.09
CA LEU A 60 6.39 14.67 5.25
C LEU A 60 6.07 14.32 6.71
N LEU A 61 7.10 14.05 7.53
CA LEU A 61 6.93 13.56 8.91
C LEU A 61 6.87 14.67 9.97
N GLN A 62 7.45 15.84 9.73
CA GLN A 62 7.59 16.89 10.76
C GLN A 62 6.98 18.23 10.34
N HIS A 63 7.03 18.56 9.05
CA HIS A 63 6.66 19.89 8.55
C HIS A 63 5.38 19.92 7.73
N HIS A 64 4.47 18.97 7.94
CA HIS A 64 3.15 18.92 7.29
C HIS A 64 3.20 19.07 5.76
N GLY A 65 4.19 18.43 5.11
CA GLY A 65 4.43 18.51 3.67
C GLY A 65 5.17 19.75 3.19
N SER A 66 5.83 20.52 4.08
CA SER A 66 6.55 21.74 3.72
C SER A 66 8.06 21.51 3.53
N VAL A 67 8.49 21.27 2.30
CA VAL A 67 9.93 21.26 1.94
C VAL A 67 10.61 22.59 2.25
N ARG A 68 9.89 23.72 2.23
CA ARG A 68 10.49 25.00 2.59
C ARG A 68 10.94 25.05 4.05
N GLN A 69 10.14 24.48 4.96
CA GLN A 69 10.48 24.43 6.39
C GLN A 69 11.63 23.43 6.63
N SER A 70 11.53 22.21 6.08
CA SER A 70 12.61 21.22 6.13
C SER A 70 13.93 21.79 5.57
N PHE A 71 13.88 22.46 4.41
CA PHE A 71 15.05 23.08 3.81
C PHE A 71 15.63 24.22 4.66
N ALA A 72 14.78 25.07 5.26
CA ALA A 72 15.24 26.16 6.11
C ALA A 72 15.99 25.59 7.33
N ARG A 73 15.46 24.53 7.92
CA ARG A 73 16.07 23.84 9.05
C ARG A 73 17.42 23.20 8.69
N ALA A 74 17.46 22.39 7.63
CA ALA A 74 18.70 21.77 7.15
C ALA A 74 19.77 22.82 6.77
N LYS A 75 19.34 24.01 6.32
CA LYS A 75 20.25 25.13 6.03
C LYS A 75 20.77 25.82 7.30
N GLU A 76 19.93 25.99 8.32
CA GLU A 76 20.35 26.50 9.64
C GLU A 76 21.36 25.57 10.32
N GLU A 77 21.20 24.26 10.12
CA GLU A 77 22.07 23.21 10.66
C GLU A 77 23.33 22.95 9.81
N GLY A 78 23.47 23.63 8.66
CA GLY A 78 24.65 23.52 7.80
C GLY A 78 24.75 22.22 7.01
N GLU A 79 23.68 21.43 6.94
CA GLU A 79 23.65 20.14 6.25
C GLU A 79 23.61 20.27 4.72
N ILE A 80 23.15 21.42 4.22
CA ILE A 80 22.93 21.68 2.79
C ILE A 80 23.47 23.05 2.38
N ASP A 81 24.33 23.04 1.36
CA ASP A 81 24.98 24.24 0.80
C ASP A 81 24.38 24.71 -0.54
N CYS A 82 23.18 24.23 -0.90
CA CYS A 82 22.49 24.64 -2.13
C CYS A 82 21.31 25.57 -1.86
N GLY A 83 20.86 26.30 -2.88
CA GLY A 83 19.61 27.05 -2.81
C GLY A 83 18.36 26.15 -2.87
N ILE A 84 17.25 26.59 -2.28
CA ILE A 84 15.98 25.84 -2.27
C ILE A 84 15.48 25.48 -3.68
N HIS A 85 15.77 26.32 -4.68
CA HIS A 85 15.42 26.04 -6.08
C HIS A 85 16.10 24.77 -6.62
N SER A 86 17.29 24.43 -6.14
CA SER A 86 17.99 23.21 -6.52
C SER A 86 17.26 21.97 -6.03
N VAL A 87 16.66 22.01 -4.82
CA VAL A 87 15.85 20.92 -4.26
C VAL A 87 14.62 20.69 -5.14
N TYR A 88 13.85 21.73 -5.41
CA TYR A 88 12.65 21.63 -6.26
C TYR A 88 12.96 21.16 -7.68
N ARG A 89 14.05 21.65 -8.28
CA ARG A 89 14.48 21.23 -9.61
C ARG A 89 14.91 19.76 -9.60
N LYS A 90 15.74 19.34 -8.65
CA LYS A 90 16.18 17.95 -8.54
C LYS A 90 14.99 17.02 -8.39
N LEU A 91 14.06 17.34 -7.48
CA LEU A 91 12.81 16.60 -7.30
C LEU A 91 11.98 16.54 -8.59
N ALA A 92 11.88 17.64 -9.33
CA ALA A 92 11.13 17.70 -10.58
C ALA A 92 11.72 16.85 -11.71
N ASP A 93 13.04 16.66 -11.70
CA ASP A 93 13.81 15.99 -12.75
C ASP A 93 14.21 14.54 -12.39
N LEU A 94 13.82 14.03 -11.21
CA LEU A 94 14.12 12.66 -10.78
C LEU A 94 13.59 11.63 -11.79
N PRO A 95 14.45 10.78 -12.38
CA PRO A 95 13.98 9.73 -13.26
C PRO A 95 13.06 8.74 -12.53
N LEU A 96 12.07 8.21 -13.26
CA LEU A 96 11.17 7.19 -12.71
C LEU A 96 11.95 5.96 -12.23
N SER A 97 13.01 5.57 -12.94
CA SER A 97 13.90 4.47 -12.55
C SER A 97 14.45 4.64 -11.14
N LEU A 98 14.82 5.87 -10.75
CA LEU A 98 15.34 6.16 -9.42
C LEU A 98 14.24 6.14 -8.35
N SER A 99 13.02 6.57 -8.67
CA SER A 99 11.88 6.49 -7.75
C SER A 99 11.46 5.03 -7.48
N MET A 100 11.34 4.24 -8.55
CA MET A 100 11.00 2.82 -8.48
C MET A 100 12.13 2.02 -7.82
N GLY A 101 13.39 2.27 -8.18
CA GLY A 101 14.55 1.63 -7.58
C GLY A 101 14.69 1.95 -6.08
N PHE A 102 14.50 3.21 -5.69
CA PHE A 102 14.46 3.59 -4.27
C PHE A 102 13.40 2.81 -3.49
N PHE A 103 12.16 2.75 -4.01
CA PHE A 103 11.10 1.99 -3.36
C PHE A 103 11.40 0.49 -3.28
N HIS A 104 11.87 -0.09 -4.39
CA HIS A 104 12.20 -1.51 -4.49
C HIS A 104 13.29 -1.92 -3.50
N GLU A 105 14.42 -1.22 -3.50
CA GLU A 105 15.58 -1.58 -2.68
C GLU A 105 15.32 -1.33 -1.18
N THR A 106 14.61 -0.26 -0.83
CA THR A 106 14.21 -0.02 0.58
C THR A 106 13.17 -1.04 1.05
N THR A 107 12.25 -1.47 0.19
CA THR A 107 11.26 -2.50 0.53
C THR A 107 11.89 -3.88 0.69
N LYS A 108 12.89 -4.23 -0.13
CA LYS A 108 13.71 -5.44 0.07
C LYS A 108 14.32 -5.50 1.46
N ARG A 109 14.88 -4.38 1.94
CA ARG A 109 15.40 -4.28 3.32
C ARG A 109 14.28 -4.47 4.35
N LEU A 110 13.13 -3.82 4.20
CA LEU A 110 12.00 -4.01 5.12
C LEU A 110 11.51 -5.46 5.20
N GLN A 111 11.50 -6.19 4.08
CA GLN A 111 11.10 -7.60 4.07
C GLN A 111 12.03 -8.48 4.92
N GLN A 112 13.32 -8.16 5.00
CA GLN A 112 14.30 -8.92 5.80
C GLN A 112 14.02 -8.83 7.31
N VAL A 113 13.34 -7.77 7.75
CA VAL A 113 13.04 -7.51 9.17
C VAL A 113 11.55 -7.65 9.49
N PHE A 114 10.73 -8.15 8.56
CA PHE A 114 9.32 -8.43 8.84
C PHE A 114 9.20 -9.71 9.68
N PRO A 115 8.48 -9.71 10.81
CA PRO A 115 8.35 -10.89 11.67
C PRO A 115 7.58 -12.02 10.96
N GLN A 116 8.13 -13.23 11.00
CA GLN A 116 7.63 -14.37 10.20
C GLN A 116 6.42 -15.09 10.83
N GLU A 117 6.17 -14.86 12.12
CA GLU A 117 5.13 -15.57 12.89
C GLU A 117 3.75 -14.91 12.78
N VAL A 118 3.68 -13.71 12.21
CA VAL A 118 2.43 -12.96 12.05
C VAL A 118 2.08 -12.77 10.59
N ASN A 119 0.78 -12.79 10.30
CA ASN A 119 0.26 -12.47 8.98
C ASN A 119 -0.63 -11.23 9.06
N TYR A 120 -0.60 -10.44 8.00
CA TYR A 120 -1.48 -9.31 7.85
C TYR A 120 -2.94 -9.76 7.82
N CYS A 121 -3.25 -10.72 6.95
CA CYS A 121 -4.52 -11.43 6.92
C CYS A 121 -4.28 -12.93 7.13
N PRO A 122 -5.23 -13.66 7.76
CA PRO A 122 -5.18 -15.12 7.80
C PRO A 122 -5.14 -15.68 6.38
N ILE A 123 -4.16 -16.54 6.11
CA ILE A 123 -3.96 -17.10 4.77
C ILE A 123 -4.86 -18.33 4.64
N PRO A 124 -5.69 -18.42 3.59
CA PRO A 124 -6.50 -19.60 3.36
C PRO A 124 -5.63 -20.87 3.29
N PRO A 125 -5.98 -21.97 4.00
CA PRO A 125 -5.10 -23.14 4.13
C PRO A 125 -4.62 -23.72 2.80
N SER A 126 -5.51 -23.84 1.80
CA SER A 126 -5.15 -24.36 0.47
C SER A 126 -4.18 -23.46 -0.31
N LEU A 127 -4.06 -22.19 0.07
CA LEU A 127 -3.20 -21.21 -0.59
C LEU A 127 -1.92 -20.96 0.20
N GLY A 128 -1.67 -21.75 1.24
CA GLY A 128 -0.55 -21.61 2.16
C GLY A 128 0.82 -21.75 1.50
N GLU A 129 0.91 -22.39 0.33
CA GLU A 129 2.14 -22.56 -0.46
C GLU A 129 2.50 -21.32 -1.30
N PHE A 130 1.54 -20.47 -1.63
CA PHE A 130 1.76 -19.28 -2.45
C PHE A 130 2.14 -18.03 -1.64
N GLU A 131 2.81 -17.10 -2.30
CA GLU A 131 2.75 -15.68 -1.95
C GLU A 131 1.62 -15.02 -2.75
N ILE A 132 0.52 -14.70 -2.06
CA ILE A 132 -0.65 -14.08 -2.69
C ILE A 132 -0.37 -12.57 -2.86
N LEU A 133 -0.45 -12.09 -4.10
CA LEU A 133 -0.16 -10.71 -4.45
C LEU A 133 -1.38 -10.06 -5.09
N CYS A 134 -1.86 -8.96 -4.52
CA CYS A 134 -2.95 -8.18 -5.09
C CYS A 134 -2.38 -7.05 -5.95
N HIS A 135 -2.87 -6.88 -7.17
CA HIS A 135 -2.40 -5.84 -8.09
C HIS A 135 -3.52 -4.85 -8.38
N ASP A 136 -3.20 -3.56 -8.28
CA ASP A 136 -4.14 -2.50 -8.61
C ASP A 136 -3.39 -1.22 -8.98
N GLY A 137 -4.06 -0.35 -9.73
CA GLY A 137 -3.46 0.90 -10.17
C GLY A 137 -3.94 2.09 -9.35
N LYS A 138 -3.05 3.06 -9.20
CA LYS A 138 -3.34 4.35 -8.54
C LYS A 138 -2.92 5.50 -9.44
N THR A 139 -3.87 6.33 -9.84
CA THR A 139 -3.54 7.65 -10.38
C THR A 139 -3.35 8.63 -9.23
N ILE A 140 -2.26 9.39 -9.27
CA ILE A 140 -2.03 10.49 -8.32
C ILE A 140 -2.97 11.64 -8.72
N LYS A 141 -3.91 12.00 -7.85
CA LYS A 141 -4.90 13.06 -8.09
C LYS A 141 -4.53 14.29 -7.27
N HIS A 142 -5.19 15.41 -7.56
CA HIS A 142 -5.04 16.67 -6.83
C HIS A 142 -3.61 17.23 -6.80
N VAL A 143 -2.88 17.09 -7.92
CA VAL A 143 -1.53 17.65 -8.03
C VAL A 143 -1.57 19.16 -7.80
N GLN A 144 -0.70 19.61 -6.90
CA GLN A 144 -0.58 21.02 -6.55
C GLN A 144 -0.19 21.85 -7.78
N LYS A 145 -0.83 22.99 -8.00
CA LYS A 145 -0.61 23.86 -9.18
C LYS A 145 0.52 24.86 -8.95
N ARG A 146 1.70 24.41 -8.53
CA ARG A 146 2.83 25.29 -8.17
C ARG A 146 3.62 25.79 -9.39
N LEU A 147 3.61 25.04 -10.50
CA LEU A 147 4.24 25.46 -11.75
C LEU A 147 3.42 26.58 -12.42
N LYS A 148 4.09 27.60 -12.96
CA LYS A 148 3.45 28.77 -13.61
C LYS A 148 2.40 28.37 -14.65
N VAL A 149 2.71 27.37 -15.49
CA VAL A 149 1.79 26.88 -16.54
C VAL A 149 0.50 26.25 -15.98
N LEU A 150 0.51 25.80 -14.71
CA LEU A 150 -0.62 25.14 -14.08
C LEU A 150 -1.52 26.10 -13.26
N GLN A 151 -1.02 27.27 -12.88
CA GLN A 151 -1.70 28.19 -11.95
C GLN A 151 -3.03 28.74 -12.47
N GLY A 152 -3.20 28.84 -13.79
CA GLY A 152 -4.43 29.31 -14.43
C GLY A 152 -5.45 28.22 -14.80
N ILE A 153 -5.13 26.95 -14.55
CA ILE A 153 -5.98 25.82 -14.96
C ILE A 153 -7.07 25.59 -13.90
N SER A 154 -8.33 25.37 -14.30
CA SER A 154 -9.43 24.99 -13.40
C SER A 154 -9.51 23.47 -13.19
N GLY A 155 -10.17 23.00 -12.13
CA GLY A 155 -10.34 21.57 -11.87
C GLY A 155 -9.13 20.86 -11.23
N SER A 156 -9.20 19.55 -11.03
CA SER A 156 -8.12 18.74 -10.47
C SER A 156 -7.17 18.28 -11.58
N LEU A 157 -5.86 18.27 -11.28
CA LEU A 157 -4.83 17.73 -12.18
C LEU A 157 -4.39 16.34 -11.74
N LEU A 158 -3.97 15.53 -12.72
CA LEU A 158 -3.39 14.21 -12.52
C LEU A 158 -1.85 14.31 -12.52
N GLY A 159 -1.23 13.52 -11.66
CA GLY A 159 0.21 13.27 -11.65
C GLY A 159 0.52 11.98 -12.39
N GLY A 160 1.59 11.30 -11.98
CA GLY A 160 1.93 9.99 -12.53
C GLY A 160 0.86 8.91 -12.26
N ARG A 161 0.88 7.89 -13.12
CA ARG A 161 0.11 6.66 -12.97
C ARG A 161 0.98 5.57 -12.35
N LEU A 162 0.44 4.85 -11.38
CA LEU A 162 1.12 3.74 -10.70
C LEU A 162 0.35 2.43 -10.89
N VAL A 163 1.08 1.32 -10.89
CA VAL A 163 0.58 -0.01 -10.52
C VAL A 163 1.41 -0.51 -9.35
N VAL A 164 0.72 -0.94 -8.30
CA VAL A 164 1.34 -1.40 -7.05
C VAL A 164 0.91 -2.84 -6.79
N SER A 165 1.83 -3.63 -6.25
CA SER A 165 1.54 -4.99 -5.78
C SER A 165 1.56 -5.01 -4.26
N GLN A 166 0.49 -5.48 -3.63
CA GLN A 166 0.41 -5.66 -2.18
C GLN A 166 0.56 -7.14 -1.82
N SER A 167 1.44 -7.43 -0.86
CA SER A 167 1.56 -8.78 -0.28
C SER A 167 0.41 -9.04 0.70
N TYR A 168 -0.31 -10.14 0.49
CA TYR A 168 -1.36 -10.59 1.39
C TYR A 168 -0.82 -10.94 2.78
N ARG A 169 0.39 -11.52 2.82
CA ARG A 169 1.07 -11.97 4.03
C ARG A 169 1.52 -10.82 4.91
N THR A 170 2.10 -9.78 4.31
CA THR A 170 2.72 -8.69 5.09
C THR A 170 1.86 -7.42 5.11
N GLY A 171 0.88 -7.31 4.21
CA GLY A 171 0.12 -6.10 3.99
C GLY A 171 0.91 -4.99 3.30
N MET A 172 2.22 -5.17 3.09
CA MET A 172 3.12 -4.18 2.49
C MET A 172 2.89 -4.06 0.98
N ALA A 173 3.13 -2.86 0.45
CA ALA A 173 3.40 -2.69 -0.97
C ALA A 173 4.79 -3.26 -1.27
N VAL A 174 4.89 -4.21 -2.19
CA VAL A 174 6.14 -4.96 -2.48
C VAL A 174 6.70 -4.70 -3.88
N ALA A 175 5.93 -4.05 -4.75
CA ALA A 175 6.39 -3.60 -6.06
C ALA A 175 5.63 -2.34 -6.49
N LEU A 176 6.30 -1.47 -7.25
CA LEU A 176 5.75 -0.23 -7.77
C LEU A 176 6.29 0.02 -9.18
N SER A 177 5.38 0.09 -10.14
CA SER A 177 5.65 0.48 -11.52
C SER A 177 4.94 1.79 -11.84
N ALA A 178 5.56 2.66 -12.63
CA ALA A 178 5.10 4.03 -12.83
C ALA A 178 5.18 4.52 -14.28
N SER A 179 4.26 5.41 -14.63
CA SER A 179 4.29 6.23 -15.85
C SER A 179 4.14 7.72 -15.48
N GLU A 180 4.82 8.58 -16.22
CA GLU A 180 4.64 10.04 -16.09
C GLU A 180 3.23 10.47 -16.53
N ASP A 181 2.61 9.74 -17.45
CA ASP A 181 1.27 10.02 -17.94
C ASP A 181 0.21 9.42 -17.01
N GLY A 182 -0.49 10.28 -16.26
CA GLY A 182 -1.58 9.91 -15.36
C GLY A 182 -2.79 9.27 -16.05
N GLU A 183 -2.92 9.43 -17.37
CA GLU A 183 -3.97 8.84 -18.21
C GLU A 183 -3.52 7.53 -18.86
N SER A 184 -2.27 7.11 -18.66
CA SER A 184 -1.78 5.83 -19.18
C SER A 184 -2.56 4.64 -18.59
N GLY A 185 -2.74 3.61 -19.42
CA GLY A 185 -3.42 2.38 -19.02
C GLY A 185 -2.58 1.54 -18.05
N GLU A 186 -3.18 1.10 -16.94
CA GLU A 186 -2.54 0.30 -15.89
C GLU A 186 -1.93 -1.00 -16.40
N THR A 187 -2.58 -1.63 -17.38
CA THR A 187 -2.15 -2.92 -17.93
C THR A 187 -0.76 -2.87 -18.56
N ARG A 188 -0.27 -1.70 -18.97
CA ARG A 188 1.09 -1.49 -19.49
C ARG A 188 2.16 -1.50 -18.39
N LEU A 189 1.77 -1.20 -17.15
CA LEU A 189 2.66 -1.11 -16.00
C LEU A 189 2.78 -2.43 -15.25
N LEU A 190 1.81 -3.34 -15.42
CA LEU A 190 1.78 -4.63 -14.73
C LEU A 190 3.05 -5.49 -14.95
N PRO A 191 3.58 -5.68 -16.17
CA PRO A 191 4.74 -6.57 -16.37
C PRO A 191 5.97 -6.18 -15.54
N GLU A 192 6.24 -4.88 -15.41
CA GLU A 192 7.33 -4.37 -14.59
C GLU A 192 7.07 -4.61 -13.10
N ALA A 193 5.83 -4.46 -12.63
CA ALA A 193 5.48 -4.79 -11.25
C ALA A 193 5.65 -6.29 -10.96
N LEU A 194 5.26 -7.17 -11.90
CA LEU A 194 5.45 -8.62 -11.78
C LEU A 194 6.94 -8.97 -11.73
N ARG A 195 7.76 -8.37 -12.60
CA ARG A 195 9.23 -8.53 -12.59
C ARG A 195 9.83 -8.17 -11.22
N GLN A 196 9.45 -7.04 -10.64
CA GLN A 196 9.92 -6.65 -9.30
C GLN A 196 9.52 -7.67 -8.24
N THR A 197 8.28 -8.21 -8.28
CA THR A 197 7.85 -9.23 -7.31
C THR A 197 8.69 -10.50 -7.37
N ARG A 198 9.12 -10.93 -8.58
CA ARG A 198 10.00 -12.08 -8.81
C ARG A 198 11.37 -11.93 -8.17
N GLU A 199 11.89 -10.71 -8.16
CA GLU A 199 13.23 -10.45 -7.61
C GLU A 199 13.27 -10.49 -6.08
N VAL A 200 12.13 -10.32 -5.42
CA VAL A 200 12.05 -10.16 -3.96
C VAL A 200 11.30 -11.28 -3.26
N ILE A 201 10.49 -12.03 -3.98
CA ILE A 201 9.72 -13.16 -3.45
C ILE A 201 10.19 -14.43 -4.13
N ALA A 202 10.83 -15.30 -3.35
CA ALA A 202 11.32 -16.60 -3.81
C ALA A 202 10.21 -17.65 -3.99
N ARG A 203 9.06 -17.45 -3.33
CA ARG A 203 7.92 -18.37 -3.38
C ARG A 203 7.13 -18.22 -4.66
N THR A 204 6.48 -19.30 -5.11
CA THR A 204 5.50 -19.24 -6.19
C THR A 204 4.41 -18.23 -5.85
N ARG A 205 4.05 -17.36 -6.79
CA ARG A 205 3.08 -16.28 -6.55
C ARG A 205 1.71 -16.62 -7.13
N LEU A 206 0.68 -16.24 -6.40
CA LEU A 206 -0.70 -16.20 -6.88
C LEU A 206 -1.10 -14.74 -7.09
N HIS A 207 -1.18 -14.33 -8.35
CA HIS A 207 -1.48 -12.96 -8.76
C HIS A 207 -2.99 -12.70 -8.80
N VAL A 208 -3.48 -11.93 -7.83
CA VAL A 208 -4.91 -11.60 -7.66
C VAL A 208 -5.24 -10.23 -8.27
N CYS A 209 -6.05 -10.23 -9.32
CA CYS A 209 -6.30 -9.03 -10.13
C CYS A 209 -7.79 -8.73 -10.33
N ASP A 210 -8.11 -7.45 -10.54
CA ASP A 210 -9.46 -7.03 -10.90
C ASP A 210 -9.79 -7.30 -12.40
N ARG A 211 -10.99 -6.90 -12.84
CA ARG A 211 -11.44 -7.11 -14.23
C ARG A 211 -10.67 -6.28 -15.26
N GLY A 212 -10.03 -5.19 -14.84
CA GLY A 212 -9.24 -4.32 -15.71
C GLY A 212 -8.03 -5.04 -16.31
N TYR A 213 -7.49 -6.02 -15.59
CA TYR A 213 -6.37 -6.87 -15.98
C TYR A 213 -6.79 -8.17 -16.69
N CYS A 214 -8.09 -8.38 -16.96
CA CYS A 214 -8.58 -9.57 -17.66
C CYS A 214 -8.25 -9.48 -19.16
N GLY A 215 -7.07 -9.95 -19.54
CA GLY A 215 -6.57 -10.01 -20.91
C GLY A 215 -5.44 -11.05 -21.06
N SER A 216 -5.30 -11.65 -22.25
CA SER A 216 -4.30 -12.70 -22.50
C SER A 216 -2.87 -12.27 -22.18
N PRO A 217 -2.40 -11.05 -22.53
CA PRO A 217 -1.04 -10.63 -22.19
C PRO A 217 -0.79 -10.57 -20.68
N GLN A 218 -1.81 -10.17 -19.89
CA GLN A 218 -1.70 -10.09 -18.44
C GLN A 218 -1.68 -11.49 -17.83
N MET A 219 -2.53 -12.40 -18.29
CA MET A 219 -2.52 -13.80 -17.82
C MET A 219 -1.20 -14.49 -18.17
N ASN A 220 -0.68 -14.32 -19.39
CA ASN A 220 0.64 -14.82 -19.77
C ASN A 220 1.73 -14.31 -18.83
N ALA A 221 1.77 -12.98 -18.62
CA ALA A 221 2.76 -12.36 -17.74
C ALA A 221 2.64 -12.88 -16.30
N CYS A 222 1.43 -13.12 -15.79
CA CYS A 222 1.21 -13.69 -14.47
C CYS A 222 1.65 -15.16 -14.37
N GLN A 223 1.66 -15.93 -15.45
CA GLN A 223 2.01 -17.37 -15.42
C GLN A 223 3.49 -17.67 -15.68
N GLU A 224 4.29 -16.68 -16.10
CA GLU A 224 5.72 -16.88 -16.28
C GLU A 224 6.37 -17.40 -14.99
N HIS A 225 7.36 -18.28 -15.10
CA HIS A 225 8.08 -18.90 -13.97
C HIS A 225 7.22 -19.81 -13.07
N GLY A 226 6.09 -20.33 -13.57
CA GLY A 226 5.25 -21.28 -12.83
C GLY A 226 4.37 -20.62 -11.77
N ASP A 227 4.18 -19.32 -11.87
CA ASP A 227 3.21 -18.58 -11.06
C ASP A 227 1.78 -18.77 -11.57
N HIS A 228 0.82 -18.32 -10.79
CA HIS A 228 -0.60 -18.51 -11.06
C HIS A 228 -1.35 -17.18 -11.10
N PHE A 229 -2.50 -17.17 -11.78
CA PHE A 229 -3.41 -16.03 -11.81
C PHE A 229 -4.74 -16.36 -11.17
N PHE A 230 -5.33 -15.34 -10.57
CA PHE A 230 -6.69 -15.38 -10.10
C PHE A 230 -7.34 -14.01 -10.27
N LEU A 231 -8.23 -13.89 -11.24
CA LEU A 231 -8.72 -12.58 -11.66
C LEU A 231 -10.22 -12.56 -11.84
N ARG A 232 -10.79 -11.35 -11.79
CA ARG A 232 -12.20 -11.16 -12.13
C ARG A 232 -12.42 -11.18 -13.63
N PHE A 233 -13.35 -12.01 -14.09
CA PHE A 233 -13.65 -12.17 -15.49
C PHE A 233 -14.29 -10.92 -16.10
N HIS A 234 -13.81 -10.53 -17.28
CA HIS A 234 -14.37 -9.47 -18.09
C HIS A 234 -15.04 -10.05 -19.35
N LYS A 235 -16.31 -10.45 -19.23
CA LYS A 235 -17.10 -11.11 -20.30
C LYS A 235 -17.07 -10.41 -21.66
N GLN A 236 -16.98 -9.08 -21.69
CA GLN A 236 -16.95 -8.33 -22.95
C GLN A 236 -15.58 -8.33 -23.66
N ARG A 237 -14.50 -8.74 -22.98
CA ARG A 237 -13.13 -8.74 -23.54
C ARG A 237 -12.63 -10.13 -23.92
N LEU A 238 -13.08 -11.15 -23.20
CA LEU A 238 -12.63 -12.53 -23.37
C LEU A 238 -13.83 -13.47 -23.42
N ALA A 239 -13.82 -14.39 -24.38
CA ALA A 239 -14.80 -15.46 -24.48
C ALA A 239 -14.35 -16.65 -23.63
N PHE A 240 -15.30 -17.19 -22.87
CA PHE A 240 -15.15 -18.45 -22.14
C PHE A 240 -15.98 -19.51 -22.86
N HIS A 241 -15.34 -20.63 -23.19
CA HIS A 241 -15.95 -21.77 -23.85
C HIS A 241 -16.07 -22.91 -22.83
N GLU A 242 -17.30 -23.22 -22.44
CA GLU A 242 -17.61 -24.29 -21.48
C GLU A 242 -17.08 -25.63 -21.96
N ASN A 243 -16.53 -26.42 -21.03
CA ASN A 243 -16.20 -27.81 -21.29
C ASN A 243 -17.45 -28.66 -21.04
N GLY A 244 -18.08 -29.14 -22.12
CA GLY A 244 -19.32 -29.94 -22.04
C GLY A 244 -19.17 -31.29 -21.34
N ASP A 245 -17.94 -31.72 -21.05
CA ASP A 245 -17.64 -32.94 -20.31
C ASP A 245 -17.77 -32.78 -18.78
N TRP A 246 -17.93 -31.54 -18.29
CA TRP A 246 -18.03 -31.24 -16.86
C TRP A 246 -19.40 -30.70 -16.48
N GLU A 247 -19.98 -31.27 -15.42
CA GLU A 247 -21.17 -30.70 -14.78
C GLU A 247 -20.76 -29.59 -13.82
N PRO A 248 -21.41 -28.41 -13.86
CA PRO A 248 -21.15 -27.35 -12.90
C PRO A 248 -21.40 -27.83 -11.46
N ALA A 249 -20.47 -27.55 -10.56
CA ALA A 249 -20.62 -27.84 -9.14
C ALA A 249 -21.17 -26.61 -8.41
N GLU A 250 -21.99 -26.85 -7.39
CA GLU A 250 -22.53 -25.80 -6.51
C GLU A 250 -21.95 -25.95 -5.10
N GLY A 251 -21.75 -24.82 -4.43
CA GLY A 251 -21.29 -24.80 -3.05
C GLY A 251 -21.73 -23.55 -2.30
N MET A 252 -21.36 -23.51 -1.03
CA MET A 252 -21.52 -22.34 -0.16
C MET A 252 -20.17 -21.99 0.45
N ASP A 253 -19.83 -20.71 0.44
CA ASP A 253 -18.63 -20.24 1.11
C ASP A 253 -18.83 -20.12 2.63
N ARG A 254 -17.75 -19.80 3.35
CA ARG A 254 -17.74 -19.61 4.82
C ARG A 254 -18.67 -18.52 5.35
N TYR A 255 -19.21 -17.69 4.46
CA TYR A 255 -20.18 -16.64 4.79
C TYR A 255 -21.62 -17.02 4.41
N GLY A 256 -21.84 -18.25 3.95
CA GLY A 256 -23.15 -18.75 3.52
C GLY A 256 -23.62 -18.18 2.18
N ARG A 257 -22.70 -17.67 1.35
CA ARG A 257 -23.02 -17.21 -0.01
C ARG A 257 -22.88 -18.38 -0.96
N SER A 258 -23.91 -18.64 -1.76
CA SER A 258 -23.87 -19.69 -2.77
C SER A 258 -22.97 -19.30 -3.94
N TYR A 259 -22.23 -20.26 -4.47
CA TYR A 259 -21.47 -20.12 -5.70
C TYR A 259 -21.70 -21.33 -6.62
N THR A 260 -21.40 -21.14 -7.89
CA THR A 260 -21.29 -22.22 -8.89
C THR A 260 -19.89 -22.19 -9.48
N GLU A 261 -19.34 -23.33 -9.81
CA GLU A 261 -18.06 -23.44 -10.50
C GLU A 261 -18.12 -24.41 -11.68
N ASP A 262 -17.38 -24.08 -12.73
CA ASP A 262 -17.25 -24.89 -13.93
C ASP A 262 -15.87 -24.73 -14.58
N TRP A 263 -15.54 -25.64 -15.50
CA TRP A 263 -14.29 -25.67 -16.22
C TRP A 263 -14.51 -25.41 -17.70
N GLY A 264 -13.52 -24.79 -18.32
CA GLY A 264 -13.61 -24.44 -19.72
C GLY A 264 -12.32 -23.87 -20.25
N TRP A 265 -12.45 -23.18 -21.37
CA TRP A 265 -11.31 -22.65 -22.11
C TRP A 265 -11.48 -21.16 -22.34
N LEU A 266 -10.41 -20.40 -22.14
CA LEU A 266 -10.32 -19.05 -22.70
C LEU A 266 -9.80 -19.15 -24.13
N GLY A 267 -10.49 -18.50 -25.06
CA GLY A 267 -10.22 -18.63 -26.49
C GLY A 267 -10.87 -19.87 -27.11
N GLY A 268 -11.31 -19.74 -28.36
CA GLY A 268 -11.94 -20.83 -29.11
C GLY A 268 -10.96 -21.97 -29.43
N PRO A 269 -11.46 -23.11 -29.96
CA PRO A 269 -10.66 -24.31 -30.21
C PRO A 269 -9.36 -24.09 -30.99
N ASP A 270 -9.39 -23.20 -32.00
CA ASP A 270 -8.26 -22.88 -32.87
C ASP A 270 -7.45 -21.65 -32.41
N HIS A 271 -7.76 -21.09 -31.22
CA HIS A 271 -7.07 -19.91 -30.73
C HIS A 271 -5.66 -20.28 -30.24
N PRO A 272 -4.59 -19.60 -30.71
CA PRO A 272 -3.21 -19.98 -30.40
C PRO A 272 -2.85 -19.83 -28.92
N GLU A 273 -3.56 -18.97 -28.18
CA GLU A 273 -3.41 -18.80 -26.73
C GLU A 273 -4.53 -19.48 -25.91
N ARG A 274 -5.19 -20.49 -26.51
CA ARG A 274 -6.24 -21.25 -25.83
C ARG A 274 -5.67 -21.87 -24.55
N ARG A 275 -6.34 -21.68 -23.42
CA ARG A 275 -5.90 -22.25 -22.13
C ARG A 275 -7.07 -22.76 -21.30
N PRO A 276 -6.89 -23.86 -20.56
CA PRO A 276 -7.89 -24.34 -19.63
C PRO A 276 -7.95 -23.37 -18.44
N VAL A 277 -9.15 -23.15 -17.93
CA VAL A 277 -9.37 -22.35 -16.71
C VAL A 277 -10.55 -22.90 -15.94
N ARG A 278 -10.51 -22.70 -14.63
CA ARG A 278 -11.64 -22.86 -13.73
C ARG A 278 -12.32 -21.51 -13.53
N ARG A 279 -13.65 -21.50 -13.59
CA ARG A 279 -14.49 -20.33 -13.43
C ARG A 279 -15.37 -20.50 -12.20
N ILE A 280 -15.36 -19.50 -11.31
CA ILE A 280 -16.13 -19.49 -10.08
C ILE A 280 -17.07 -18.29 -10.11
N GLN A 281 -18.37 -18.53 -10.05
CA GLN A 281 -19.42 -17.51 -10.00
C GLN A 281 -20.01 -17.42 -8.60
N LEU A 282 -19.77 -16.31 -7.91
CA LEU A 282 -20.42 -16.03 -6.62
C LEU A 282 -21.79 -15.36 -6.84
N HIS A 283 -22.84 -16.00 -6.34
CA HIS A 283 -24.20 -15.47 -6.44
C HIS A 283 -24.44 -14.41 -5.36
N ARG A 284 -24.80 -13.19 -5.78
CA ARG A 284 -25.04 -12.05 -4.89
C ARG A 284 -26.44 -11.47 -5.12
N PRO A 285 -27.47 -11.99 -4.42
CA PRO A 285 -28.85 -11.58 -4.63
C PRO A 285 -29.03 -10.06 -4.53
N GLY A 286 -29.69 -9.46 -5.52
CA GLY A 286 -29.96 -8.02 -5.56
C GLY A 286 -28.79 -7.13 -6.03
N ILE A 287 -27.63 -7.70 -6.35
CA ILE A 287 -26.51 -6.99 -6.98
C ILE A 287 -26.52 -7.28 -8.48
N LYS A 288 -26.67 -6.24 -9.31
CA LYS A 288 -26.74 -6.37 -10.78
C LYS A 288 -25.43 -6.86 -11.41
N ASP A 289 -24.30 -6.55 -10.77
CA ASP A 289 -22.98 -6.87 -11.27
C ASP A 289 -22.56 -8.26 -10.78
N GLU A 290 -22.41 -9.21 -11.69
CA GLU A 290 -22.00 -10.58 -11.36
C GLU A 290 -20.53 -10.60 -10.93
N LEU A 291 -20.21 -11.44 -9.92
CA LEU A 291 -18.83 -11.73 -9.57
C LEU A 291 -18.46 -13.09 -10.13
N ILE A 292 -17.71 -13.07 -11.23
CA ILE A 292 -17.18 -14.27 -11.86
C ILE A 292 -15.67 -14.14 -11.87
N LEU A 293 -15.01 -15.17 -11.36
CA LEU A 293 -13.57 -15.23 -11.19
C LEU A 293 -13.02 -16.35 -12.07
N LEU A 294 -11.79 -16.17 -12.56
CA LEU A 294 -11.06 -17.15 -13.34
C LEU A 294 -9.72 -17.44 -12.68
N THR A 295 -9.34 -18.70 -12.67
CA THR A 295 -8.02 -19.16 -12.21
C THR A 295 -7.49 -20.30 -13.07
N ASP A 296 -6.17 -20.43 -13.10
CA ASP A 296 -5.45 -21.61 -13.60
C ASP A 296 -5.20 -22.67 -12.51
N LEU A 297 -5.71 -22.47 -11.29
CA LEU A 297 -5.76 -23.47 -10.23
C LEU A 297 -6.98 -24.37 -10.42
N GLU A 298 -6.83 -25.43 -11.21
CA GLU A 298 -7.95 -26.23 -11.72
C GLU A 298 -8.49 -27.27 -10.72
N ASP A 299 -7.67 -27.76 -9.79
CA ASP A 299 -8.05 -28.80 -8.84
C ASP A 299 -8.94 -28.23 -7.70
N PRO A 300 -10.23 -28.61 -7.60
CA PRO A 300 -11.13 -28.10 -6.57
C PRO A 300 -10.90 -28.70 -5.19
N ASP A 301 -10.30 -29.88 -5.09
CA ASP A 301 -9.97 -30.53 -3.83
C ASP A 301 -8.70 -29.92 -3.23
N GLN A 302 -7.70 -29.65 -4.08
CA GLN A 302 -6.49 -28.94 -3.67
C GLN A 302 -6.75 -27.46 -3.39
N TYR A 303 -7.56 -26.79 -4.21
CA TYR A 303 -7.86 -25.36 -4.09
C TYR A 303 -9.38 -25.11 -3.99
N PRO A 304 -10.00 -25.30 -2.81
CA PRO A 304 -11.43 -25.10 -2.64
C PRO A 304 -11.88 -23.69 -3.02
N ALA A 305 -13.05 -23.58 -3.66
CA ALA A 305 -13.57 -22.29 -4.11
C ALA A 305 -13.80 -21.30 -2.95
N ASP A 306 -14.12 -21.77 -1.75
CA ASP A 306 -14.23 -20.93 -0.54
C ASP A 306 -12.92 -20.19 -0.21
N ASP A 307 -11.77 -20.87 -0.26
CA ASP A 307 -10.46 -20.27 0.00
C ASP A 307 -10.08 -19.25 -1.08
N LEU A 308 -10.34 -19.56 -2.35
CA LEU A 308 -10.18 -18.62 -3.46
C LEU A 308 -11.09 -17.39 -3.29
N LEU A 309 -12.37 -17.58 -2.96
CA LEU A 309 -13.31 -16.48 -2.73
C LEU A 309 -12.88 -15.58 -1.57
N GLU A 310 -12.32 -16.15 -0.50
CA GLU A 310 -11.74 -15.38 0.61
C GLU A 310 -10.53 -14.56 0.17
N ALA A 311 -9.60 -15.17 -0.60
CA ALA A 311 -8.46 -14.46 -1.17
C ALA A 311 -8.90 -13.27 -2.05
N TYR A 312 -9.90 -13.47 -2.92
CA TYR A 312 -10.43 -12.40 -3.76
C TYR A 312 -11.13 -11.30 -2.95
N LEU A 313 -11.89 -11.67 -1.91
CA LEU A 313 -12.55 -10.71 -1.03
C LEU A 313 -11.51 -9.77 -0.39
N LYS A 314 -10.40 -10.34 0.07
CA LYS A 314 -9.30 -9.61 0.70
C LYS A 314 -8.44 -8.82 -0.29
N ARG A 315 -8.59 -9.02 -1.61
CA ARG A 315 -7.99 -8.13 -2.63
C ARG A 315 -8.30 -6.66 -2.39
N TRP A 316 -9.49 -6.34 -1.86
CA TRP A 316 -9.89 -4.97 -1.50
C TRP A 316 -8.94 -4.29 -0.48
N ASN A 317 -8.05 -5.04 0.19
CA ASN A 317 -6.99 -4.47 1.01
C ASN A 317 -6.08 -3.50 0.25
N ILE A 318 -5.86 -3.70 -1.05
CA ILE A 318 -5.01 -2.79 -1.83
C ILE A 318 -5.66 -1.41 -1.99
N GLU A 319 -6.98 -1.37 -2.11
CA GLU A 319 -7.74 -0.12 -2.16
C GLU A 319 -7.73 0.59 -0.81
N ARG A 320 -7.81 -0.18 0.29
CA ARG A 320 -7.63 0.35 1.65
C ARG A 320 -6.22 0.92 1.84
N MET A 321 -5.18 0.23 1.35
CA MET A 321 -3.81 0.75 1.36
C MET A 321 -3.70 2.04 0.57
N PHE A 322 -4.28 2.13 -0.64
CA PHE A 322 -4.29 3.36 -1.43
C PHE A 322 -5.00 4.50 -0.74
N GLN A 323 -6.11 4.23 -0.04
CA GLN A 323 -6.80 5.22 0.77
C GLN A 323 -5.89 5.70 1.91
N GLN A 324 -5.27 4.79 2.66
CA GLN A 324 -4.36 5.14 3.75
C GLN A 324 -3.15 5.95 3.26
N VAL A 325 -2.51 5.53 2.17
CA VAL A 325 -1.42 6.29 1.55
C VAL A 325 -1.88 7.69 1.15
N THR A 326 -3.13 7.83 0.69
CA THR A 326 -3.68 9.12 0.27
C THR A 326 -3.97 10.03 1.47
N GLU A 327 -4.71 9.53 2.45
CA GLU A 327 -5.32 10.32 3.52
C GLU A 327 -4.42 10.42 4.77
N VAL A 328 -3.66 9.37 5.08
CA VAL A 328 -2.84 9.26 6.30
C VAL A 328 -1.39 9.65 6.04
N PHE A 329 -0.80 9.17 4.94
CA PHE A 329 0.62 9.39 4.61
C PHE A 329 0.84 10.58 3.67
N SER A 330 -0.10 11.53 3.68
CA SER A 330 0.02 12.86 3.06
C SER A 330 0.28 12.89 1.56
N LEU A 331 -0.17 11.87 0.79
CA LEU A 331 -0.12 11.95 -0.67
C LEU A 331 -0.94 13.13 -1.23
N GLU A 332 -1.90 13.69 -0.50
CA GLU A 332 -2.61 14.90 -0.94
C GLU A 332 -1.79 16.19 -0.74
N SER A 333 -0.77 16.14 0.12
CA SER A 333 0.10 17.27 0.46
C SER A 333 1.42 17.24 -0.31
N LEU A 334 1.42 16.72 -1.55
CA LEU A 334 2.64 16.67 -2.36
C LEU A 334 3.25 18.05 -2.54
N ILE A 335 4.55 18.10 -2.34
CA ILE A 335 5.40 19.26 -2.46
C ILE A 335 5.66 19.58 -3.94
N GLY A 336 5.94 18.56 -4.75
CA GLY A 336 6.30 18.68 -6.17
C GLY A 336 5.12 18.48 -7.12
N SER A 337 5.12 19.24 -8.22
CA SER A 337 4.03 19.30 -9.21
C SER A 337 4.34 18.63 -10.56
N SER A 338 5.59 18.25 -10.83
CA SER A 338 5.91 17.51 -12.07
C SER A 338 5.51 16.03 -11.91
N PRO A 339 5.18 15.32 -13.00
CA PRO A 339 4.85 13.90 -12.91
C PRO A 339 5.91 13.06 -12.19
N LYS A 340 7.19 13.26 -12.54
CA LYS A 340 8.35 12.64 -11.89
C LYS A 340 8.40 12.91 -10.39
N ALA A 341 8.23 14.17 -9.98
CA ALA A 341 8.16 14.52 -8.57
C ALA A 341 6.99 13.82 -7.87
N THR A 342 5.82 13.76 -8.51
CA THR A 342 4.65 13.11 -7.92
C THR A 342 4.90 11.62 -7.70
N VAL A 343 5.57 10.94 -8.64
CA VAL A 343 5.93 9.51 -8.50
C VAL A 343 6.94 9.30 -7.37
N PHE A 344 7.99 10.13 -7.27
CA PHE A 344 8.97 10.00 -6.19
C PHE A 344 8.31 10.15 -4.81
N GLN A 345 7.50 11.19 -4.64
CA GLN A 345 6.81 11.43 -3.37
C GLN A 345 5.80 10.33 -3.07
N ALA A 346 5.07 9.81 -4.06
CA ALA A 346 4.19 8.66 -3.88
C ALA A 346 4.96 7.42 -3.43
N SER A 347 6.11 7.15 -4.04
CA SER A 347 7.01 6.06 -3.67
C SER A 347 7.44 6.19 -2.20
N PHE A 348 7.72 7.41 -1.75
CA PHE A 348 8.03 7.70 -0.35
C PHE A 348 6.82 7.47 0.58
N CYS A 349 5.63 7.90 0.20
CA CYS A 349 4.41 7.63 0.98
C CYS A 349 4.12 6.13 1.13
N PHE A 350 4.37 5.32 0.09
CA PHE A 350 4.28 3.86 0.18
C PHE A 350 5.37 3.28 1.10
N LEU A 351 6.57 3.85 1.11
CA LEU A 351 7.61 3.44 2.05
C LEU A 351 7.22 3.72 3.51
N LEU A 352 6.67 4.90 3.80
CA LEU A 352 6.14 5.24 5.12
C LEU A 352 5.01 4.29 5.53
N TYR A 353 4.12 3.94 4.61
CA TYR A 353 3.10 2.93 4.84
C TYR A 353 3.72 1.57 5.22
N ASN A 354 4.75 1.11 4.51
CA ASN A 354 5.43 -0.15 4.80
C ASN A 354 6.12 -0.13 6.17
N LEU A 355 6.74 0.98 6.58
CA LEU A 355 7.29 1.13 7.93
C LEU A 355 6.21 0.90 8.99
N ILE A 356 5.03 1.50 8.82
CA ILE A 356 3.91 1.29 9.74
C ILE A 356 3.40 -0.16 9.71
N GLN A 357 3.46 -0.86 8.57
CA GLN A 357 3.14 -2.30 8.54
C GLN A 357 4.11 -3.11 9.39
N VAL A 358 5.42 -2.84 9.30
CA VAL A 358 6.44 -3.51 10.13
C VAL A 358 6.19 -3.26 11.62
N LEU A 359 5.94 -2.01 12.01
CA LEU A 359 5.63 -1.68 13.40
C LEU A 359 4.37 -2.42 13.90
N ARG A 360 3.29 -2.44 13.11
CA ARG A 360 2.07 -3.17 13.47
C ARG A 360 2.32 -4.66 13.60
N ALA A 361 3.18 -5.23 12.78
CA ALA A 361 3.52 -6.64 12.81
C ALA A 361 4.24 -7.01 14.12
N TYR A 362 5.22 -6.22 14.56
CA TYR A 362 5.89 -6.46 15.85
C TYR A 362 4.98 -6.24 17.07
N ILE A 363 4.08 -5.24 17.00
CA ILE A 363 3.04 -5.08 18.02
C ILE A 363 2.12 -6.31 18.05
N ALA A 364 1.69 -6.80 16.88
CA ALA A 364 0.86 -8.01 16.81
C ALA A 364 1.59 -9.25 17.33
N GLU A 365 2.87 -9.42 16.99
CA GLU A 365 3.72 -10.53 17.44
C GLU A 365 3.79 -10.55 18.97
N GLY A 366 4.16 -9.43 19.61
CA GLY A 366 4.28 -9.37 21.07
C GLY A 366 2.96 -9.35 21.84
N GLN A 367 1.84 -9.07 21.18
CA GLN A 367 0.49 -9.13 21.76
C GLN A 367 -0.29 -10.40 21.36
N GLU A 368 0.35 -11.34 20.65
CA GLU A 368 -0.25 -12.60 20.19
C GLU A 368 -1.54 -12.38 19.35
N ILE A 369 -1.57 -11.30 18.56
CA ILE A 369 -2.72 -10.96 17.70
C ILE A 369 -2.59 -11.71 16.38
N GLU A 370 -3.53 -12.61 16.10
CA GLU A 370 -3.53 -13.48 14.91
C GLU A 370 -3.45 -12.72 13.57
N SER A 371 -4.16 -11.58 13.47
CA SER A 371 -4.23 -10.80 12.23
C SER A 371 -3.88 -9.35 12.46
N VAL A 372 -2.77 -8.91 11.85
CA VAL A 372 -2.31 -7.51 11.93
C VAL A 372 -3.37 -6.56 11.37
N GLU A 373 -4.19 -6.99 10.40
CA GLU A 373 -5.23 -6.15 9.78
C GLU A 373 -6.21 -5.52 10.79
N THR A 374 -6.37 -6.13 11.96
CA THR A 374 -7.26 -5.68 13.03
C THR A 374 -6.72 -4.46 13.80
N ILE A 375 -5.41 -4.24 13.77
CA ILE A 375 -4.72 -3.06 14.32
C ILE A 375 -4.87 -1.90 13.32
N SER A 376 -5.34 -0.75 13.75
CA SER A 376 -5.54 0.44 12.91
C SER A 376 -4.22 1.11 12.56
N SER A 377 -3.86 1.12 11.28
CA SER A 377 -2.67 1.84 10.80
C SER A 377 -2.80 3.35 10.98
N GLU A 378 -4.01 3.90 10.86
CA GLU A 378 -4.27 5.34 11.04
C GLU A 378 -4.02 5.77 12.48
N LEU A 379 -4.60 5.04 13.45
CA LEU A 379 -4.48 5.40 14.86
C LEU A 379 -3.05 5.17 15.38
N LEU A 380 -2.38 4.13 14.90
CA LEU A 380 -0.96 3.94 15.18
C LEU A 380 -0.11 5.07 14.58
N PHE A 381 -0.37 5.46 13.32
CA PHE A 381 0.38 6.54 12.68
C PHE A 381 0.21 7.88 13.41
N VAL A 382 -0.99 8.18 13.92
CA VAL A 382 -1.22 9.36 14.77
C VAL A 382 -0.32 9.34 16.01
N ASP A 383 -0.20 8.20 16.69
CA ASP A 383 0.67 8.06 17.86
C ASP A 383 2.16 8.12 17.50
N VAL A 384 2.57 7.55 16.35
CA VAL A 384 3.93 7.67 15.80
C VAL A 384 4.26 9.15 15.56
N HIS A 385 3.42 9.87 14.83
CA HIS A 385 3.63 11.28 14.52
C HIS A 385 3.69 12.14 15.80
N ARG A 386 2.83 11.85 16.78
CA ARG A 386 2.87 12.51 18.10
C ARG A 386 4.20 12.28 18.80
N GLN A 387 4.73 11.05 18.77
CA GLN A 387 6.01 10.76 19.41
C GLN A 387 7.20 11.35 18.63
N LEU A 388 7.15 11.40 17.30
CA LEU A 388 8.19 12.03 16.48
C LEU A 388 8.30 13.53 16.80
N ASN A 389 7.17 14.23 16.88
CA ASN A 389 7.15 15.63 17.30
C ASN A 389 7.70 15.81 18.73
N GLY A 390 7.30 14.95 19.67
CA GLY A 390 7.83 14.98 21.03
C GLY A 390 9.34 14.73 21.07
N TRP A 391 9.87 13.89 20.18
CA TRP A 391 11.31 13.63 20.10
C TRP A 391 12.07 14.88 19.65
N THR A 392 11.64 15.52 18.56
CA THR A 392 12.32 16.69 17.98
C THR A 392 12.18 17.97 18.82
N GLU A 393 11.14 18.07 19.65
CA GLU A 393 10.98 19.16 20.62
C GLU A 393 11.88 18.99 21.85
N LEU A 394 12.21 17.75 22.23
CA LEU A 394 12.93 17.44 23.47
C LEU A 394 14.42 17.15 23.27
N LEU A 395 14.83 16.70 22.09
CA LEU A 395 16.20 16.30 21.76
C LEU A 395 16.71 17.05 20.53
N ASP A 396 17.94 17.55 20.62
CA ASP A 396 18.65 18.09 19.45
C ASP A 396 19.25 16.98 18.57
N VAL A 397 19.85 17.37 17.44
CA VAL A 397 20.46 16.43 16.48
C VAL A 397 21.58 15.61 17.12
N SER A 398 22.45 16.23 17.90
CA SER A 398 23.58 15.54 18.54
C SER A 398 23.10 14.49 19.55
N GLN A 399 22.13 14.86 20.38
CA GLN A 399 21.50 13.97 21.35
C GLN A 399 20.75 12.83 20.66
N THR A 400 20.09 13.12 19.54
CA THR A 400 19.39 12.10 18.73
C THR A 400 20.37 11.08 18.17
N VAL A 401 21.51 11.52 17.61
CA VAL A 401 22.55 10.63 17.11
C VAL A 401 23.07 9.72 18.22
N ASP A 402 23.30 10.26 19.42
CA ASP A 402 23.74 9.49 20.58
C ASP A 402 22.71 8.45 21.05
N GLN A 403 21.41 8.77 20.98
CA GLN A 403 20.34 7.84 21.36
C GLN A 403 20.02 6.79 20.28
N LEU A 404 20.51 6.97 19.06
CA LEU A 404 20.25 6.11 17.91
C LEU A 404 21.56 5.56 17.33
N PRO A 405 22.33 4.76 18.10
CA PRO A 405 23.53 4.11 17.58
C PRO A 405 23.19 3.28 16.34
N PRO A 406 24.11 3.21 15.36
CA PRO A 406 23.89 2.44 14.14
C PRO A 406 23.68 0.96 14.47
N LEU A 407 22.72 0.35 13.78
CA LEU A 407 22.45 -1.09 13.87
C LEU A 407 23.31 -1.81 12.84
N MET A 408 23.98 -2.89 13.26
CA MET A 408 25.04 -3.53 12.50
C MET A 408 24.53 -4.68 11.62
N SER A 409 23.40 -5.29 11.97
CA SER A 409 22.84 -6.45 11.27
C SER A 409 21.31 -6.47 11.24
N VAL A 410 20.75 -7.32 10.38
CA VAL A 410 19.30 -7.60 10.33
C VAL A 410 18.79 -8.12 11.69
N SER A 411 19.57 -8.98 12.36
CA SER A 411 19.20 -9.52 13.68
C SER A 411 19.08 -8.41 14.72
N ASP A 412 20.03 -7.47 14.75
CA ASP A 412 20.00 -6.35 15.70
C ASP A 412 18.74 -5.48 15.50
N VAL A 413 18.32 -5.28 14.25
CA VAL A 413 17.09 -4.54 13.94
C VAL A 413 15.88 -5.30 14.45
N ILE A 414 15.79 -6.61 14.19
CA ILE A 414 14.68 -7.45 14.64
C ILE A 414 14.59 -7.45 16.17
N ASP A 415 15.69 -7.75 16.87
CA ASP A 415 15.73 -7.85 18.33
C ASP A 415 15.33 -6.53 18.98
N HIS A 416 15.81 -5.41 18.43
CA HIS A 416 15.46 -4.10 18.96
C HIS A 416 14.01 -3.71 18.66
N LEU A 417 13.46 -4.05 17.49
CA LEU A 417 12.04 -3.82 17.21
C LEU A 417 11.15 -4.64 18.14
N ARG A 418 11.51 -5.89 18.43
CA ARG A 418 10.81 -6.74 19.42
C ARG A 418 10.87 -6.13 20.81
N GLU A 419 12.04 -5.71 21.26
CA GLU A 419 12.23 -5.06 22.57
C GLU A 419 11.38 -3.80 22.69
N LEU A 420 11.40 -2.93 21.67
CA LEU A 420 10.70 -1.65 21.72
C LEU A 420 9.18 -1.79 21.63
N LEU A 421 8.70 -2.68 20.75
CA LEU A 421 7.31 -2.73 20.30
C LEU A 421 6.51 -3.89 20.90
N GLY A 422 7.15 -4.99 21.28
CA GLY A 422 6.47 -6.22 21.68
C GLY A 422 5.54 -6.03 22.88
N THR A 423 5.89 -5.15 23.81
CA THR A 423 5.06 -4.84 25.00
C THR A 423 4.13 -3.65 24.80
N ARG A 424 4.03 -3.09 23.59
CA ARG A 424 3.30 -1.84 23.35
C ARG A 424 1.88 -2.14 22.90
N TRP A 425 0.92 -1.67 23.69
CA TRP A 425 -0.48 -1.82 23.35
C TRP A 425 -1.34 -0.66 23.88
N THR A 426 -2.40 -0.35 23.13
CA THR A 426 -3.53 0.45 23.61
C THR A 426 -4.79 0.03 22.86
N ASP A 427 -5.90 -0.13 23.58
CA ASP A 427 -7.19 -0.54 22.98
C ASP A 427 -7.69 0.43 21.91
N ARG A 428 -7.20 1.67 21.91
CA ARG A 428 -7.51 2.65 20.86
C ARG A 428 -7.06 2.18 19.49
N TRP A 429 -6.07 1.29 19.39
CA TRP A 429 -5.59 0.81 18.10
C TRP A 429 -6.50 -0.24 17.47
N TRP A 430 -7.49 -0.77 18.16
CA TRP A 430 -8.47 -1.64 17.51
C TRP A 430 -9.23 -0.91 16.40
N LYS A 431 -9.33 -1.53 15.22
CA LYS A 431 -10.29 -1.08 14.21
C LYS A 431 -11.70 -1.31 14.72
N SER A 432 -12.56 -0.31 14.57
CA SER A 432 -13.99 -0.48 14.79
C SER A 432 -14.53 -1.61 13.89
N PRO A 433 -15.34 -2.54 14.41
CA PRO A 433 -15.93 -3.61 13.61
C PRO A 433 -16.65 -3.05 12.39
N SER A 434 -16.32 -3.55 11.21
CA SER A 434 -17.00 -3.15 9.99
C SER A 434 -18.44 -3.67 10.00
N ASN A 435 -19.42 -2.77 9.94
CA ASN A 435 -20.85 -3.13 9.82
C ASN A 435 -21.23 -3.69 8.43
N THR A 436 -20.25 -3.92 7.53
CA THR A 436 -20.47 -4.31 6.13
C THR A 436 -20.94 -5.75 5.93
N HIS A 437 -20.80 -6.63 6.92
CA HIS A 437 -21.14 -8.06 6.78
C HIS A 437 -22.58 -8.40 7.18
N ARG A 438 -23.32 -7.48 7.80
CA ARG A 438 -24.78 -7.63 7.90
C ARG A 438 -25.37 -7.07 6.62
N SER A 439 -26.11 -7.91 5.89
CA SER A 439 -27.11 -7.45 4.93
C SER A 439 -28.17 -6.65 5.68
N ALA A 440 -27.83 -5.42 6.07
CA ALA A 440 -28.78 -4.50 6.66
C ALA A 440 -29.84 -4.28 5.59
N LYS A 441 -31.10 -4.65 5.88
CA LYS A 441 -32.24 -4.25 5.06
C LYS A 441 -32.11 -2.75 4.81
N VAL A 442 -31.77 -2.37 3.57
CA VAL A 442 -31.53 -0.98 3.20
C VAL A 442 -32.86 -0.26 3.42
N LYS A 443 -33.00 0.43 4.55
CA LYS A 443 -34.16 1.28 4.80
C LYS A 443 -34.09 2.40 3.77
N ALA A 444 -35.18 2.58 3.02
CA ALA A 444 -35.29 3.67 2.04
C ALA A 444 -34.93 5.00 2.71
N LYS A 445 -33.85 5.62 2.24
CA LYS A 445 -33.41 6.93 2.75
C LYS A 445 -34.46 7.96 2.38
N LYS A 446 -35.04 8.63 3.36
CA LYS A 446 -35.98 9.74 3.10
C LYS A 446 -35.17 10.97 2.70
N PRO A 447 -35.42 11.57 1.52
CA PRO A 447 -34.72 12.77 1.11
C PRO A 447 -35.06 13.94 2.04
N VAL A 448 -34.05 14.75 2.34
CA VAL A 448 -34.25 16.02 3.03
C VAL A 448 -34.79 17.02 2.01
N ARG A 449 -36.00 17.54 2.28
CA ARG A 449 -36.65 18.53 1.42
C ARG A 449 -35.79 19.80 1.39
N GLY A 450 -35.29 20.20 0.20
CA GLY A 450 -34.42 21.37 0.03
C GLY A 450 -32.91 21.10 0.15
N GLY A 451 -32.47 19.84 0.19
CA GLY A 451 -31.05 19.45 0.14
C GLY A 451 -30.30 19.57 1.47
N HIS A 452 -30.70 20.48 2.36
CA HIS A 452 -30.10 20.65 3.68
C HIS A 452 -31.16 20.81 4.77
N ALA A 453 -30.96 20.21 5.94
CA ALA A 453 -31.78 20.44 7.12
C ALA A 453 -30.93 20.36 8.38
N ALA A 454 -31.24 21.24 9.34
CA ALA A 454 -30.60 21.22 10.64
C ALA A 454 -30.96 19.93 11.39
N VAL A 455 -29.93 19.22 11.86
CA VAL A 455 -30.07 17.98 12.65
C VAL A 455 -31.00 18.18 13.85
N PHE A 456 -30.88 19.33 14.52
CA PHE A 456 -31.75 19.72 15.64
C PHE A 456 -33.25 19.66 15.28
N ARG A 457 -33.65 20.16 14.11
CA ARG A 457 -35.06 20.19 13.68
C ARG A 457 -35.58 18.79 13.35
N ILE A 458 -34.73 17.93 12.77
CA ILE A 458 -35.07 16.52 12.50
C ILE A 458 -35.31 15.78 13.81
N LEU A 459 -34.42 15.96 14.80
CA LEU A 459 -34.54 15.32 16.11
C LEU A 459 -35.74 15.83 16.92
N GLN A 460 -36.04 17.14 16.86
CA GLN A 460 -37.24 17.73 17.46
C GLN A 460 -38.52 17.13 16.86
N THR A 461 -38.60 17.03 15.54
CA THR A 461 -39.76 16.46 14.83
C THR A 461 -39.97 14.98 15.20
N GLN A 462 -38.89 14.22 15.38
CA GLN A 462 -38.98 12.83 15.86
C GLN A 462 -39.42 12.73 17.33
N LYS A 463 -38.97 13.64 18.21
CA LYS A 463 -39.41 13.67 19.62
C LYS A 463 -40.90 13.97 19.73
N VAL A 464 -41.43 14.89 18.91
CA VAL A 464 -42.87 15.20 18.86
C VAL A 464 -43.67 13.98 18.37
N ARG A 465 -43.22 13.31 17.29
CA ARG A 465 -43.84 12.10 16.74
C ARG A 465 -43.81 10.85 17.64
N ARG A 466 -42.96 10.83 18.67
CA ARG A 466 -42.91 9.74 19.66
C ARG A 466 -43.84 9.99 20.85
N LYS A 467 -44.36 11.20 21.01
CA LYS A 467 -45.26 11.60 22.11
C LYS A 467 -46.74 11.63 21.71
N THR A 468 -47.04 11.66 20.41
CA THR A 468 -48.33 11.21 19.83
C THR A 468 -48.20 9.77 19.42
#